data_AF-A0A9N9BXV1-F1
#
_entry.id   AF-A0A9N9BXV1-F1
#
_cell.length_a   1.000
_cell.length_b   1.000
_cell.length_c   1.000
_cell.angle_alpha   90.00
_cell.angle_beta   90.00
_cell.angle_gamma   90.00
#
_symmetry.space_group_name_H-M   'P 1'
#
loop_
_entity.id
_entity.type
_entity.pdbx_description
1 polymer ?
#
loop_
_entity_poly.entity_id
_entity_poly.type
_entity_poly.pdbx_seq_one_letter_code
_entity_poly.pdbx_strand_id
1 'polypeptide(L)'
;MNDTFGTSSDNNINEMFVSTREALETILPQASEKDIRKCEEQISKADNFDPVLIISANQNWINQHTYAAYQTVMNAFATENLQNRRRDEDSNCIFHFPHLTDLYAVRGNIRGQQQYRNAFFDPNAQPQQEAIGTAWILYNVAVRRSDFAEDDSFFKQ
;
A
#
# COMPACT_ATOMS: atom_id res chain seq x y z
N MET A 1 23.30 -32.68 -36.23
CA MET A 1 21.99 -32.19 -35.77
C MET A 1 21.64 -32.95 -34.53
N ASN A 2 21.76 -32.30 -33.38
CA ASN A 2 21.13 -32.68 -32.11
C ASN A 2 20.98 -31.36 -31.38
N ASP A 3 19.83 -30.74 -31.57
CA ASP A 3 19.42 -29.53 -30.88
C ASP A 3 19.14 -29.89 -29.42
N THR A 4 20.09 -29.58 -28.54
CA THR A 4 19.81 -29.51 -27.11
C THR A 4 19.01 -28.25 -26.87
N PHE A 5 17.68 -28.38 -26.86
CA PHE A 5 16.76 -27.34 -26.47
C PHE A 5 17.19 -26.75 -25.11
N GLY A 6 17.43 -25.43 -25.13
CA GLY A 6 17.86 -24.67 -23.97
C GLY A 6 16.83 -24.73 -22.85
N THR A 7 17.30 -25.03 -21.64
CA THR A 7 16.61 -24.69 -20.40
C THR A 7 16.75 -23.19 -20.18
N SER A 8 15.92 -22.41 -20.87
CA SER A 8 15.83 -20.97 -20.70
C SER A 8 15.03 -20.65 -19.43
N SER A 9 15.69 -19.97 -18.50
CA SER A 9 15.14 -18.91 -17.63
C SER A 9 14.08 -19.26 -16.55
N ASP A 10 14.27 -20.31 -15.76
CA ASP A 10 13.62 -20.43 -14.43
C ASP A 10 14.51 -19.89 -13.28
N ASN A 11 15.78 -19.61 -13.57
CA ASN A 11 16.69 -18.93 -12.65
C ASN A 11 16.55 -17.41 -12.86
N ASN A 12 15.70 -16.72 -12.09
CA ASN A 12 16.16 -15.62 -11.23
C ASN A 12 15.10 -14.84 -10.42
N ILE A 13 13.86 -15.33 -10.27
CA ILE A 13 12.82 -14.60 -9.51
C ILE A 13 13.29 -14.27 -8.08
N ASN A 14 14.10 -15.14 -7.48
CA ASN A 14 14.66 -14.93 -6.14
C ASN A 14 15.75 -13.83 -6.05
N GLU A 15 16.47 -13.52 -7.13
CA GLU A 15 17.45 -12.41 -7.16
C GLU A 15 16.81 -11.10 -7.62
N MET A 16 15.70 -11.15 -8.37
CA MET A 16 15.00 -9.95 -8.85
C MET A 16 14.00 -9.37 -7.85
N PHE A 17 13.41 -10.21 -6.99
CA PHE A 17 12.33 -9.81 -6.10
C PHE A 17 12.58 -10.22 -4.65
N VAL A 18 12.26 -9.31 -3.74
CA VAL A 18 12.41 -9.54 -2.31
C VAL A 18 11.35 -10.52 -1.80
N SER A 19 11.58 -11.06 -0.61
CA SER A 19 10.50 -11.77 0.08
C SER A 19 9.41 -10.79 0.51
N THR A 20 8.15 -11.24 0.56
CA THR A 20 7.04 -10.40 1.06
C THR A 20 7.31 -9.90 2.48
N ARG A 21 7.96 -10.71 3.32
CA ARG A 21 8.42 -10.29 4.65
C ARG A 21 9.41 -9.14 4.61
N GLU A 22 10.43 -9.23 3.78
CA GLU A 22 11.46 -8.20 3.64
C GLU A 22 10.88 -6.88 3.11
N ALA A 23 9.94 -6.94 2.17
CA ALA A 23 9.16 -5.77 1.74
C ALA A 23 8.40 -5.15 2.92
N LEU A 24 7.69 -5.95 3.70
CA LEU A 24 6.93 -5.48 4.87
C LEU A 24 7.80 -4.89 5.97
N GLU A 25 8.96 -5.48 6.25
CA GLU A 25 9.95 -4.96 7.20
C GLU A 25 10.52 -3.62 6.74
N THR A 26 10.63 -3.40 5.43
CA THR A 26 11.02 -2.12 4.84
C THR A 26 9.90 -1.08 4.97
N ILE A 27 8.65 -1.46 4.66
CA ILE A 27 7.49 -0.55 4.64
C ILE A 27 7.04 -0.17 6.06
N LEU A 28 7.11 -1.11 7.01
CA LEU A 28 6.66 -0.98 8.40
C LEU A 28 7.82 -1.31 9.37
N PRO A 29 8.90 -0.52 9.41
CA PRO A 29 10.12 -0.85 10.17
C PRO A 29 9.92 -0.91 11.69
N GLN A 30 8.80 -0.38 12.19
CA GLN A 30 8.44 -0.40 13.62
C GLN A 30 7.39 -1.47 13.97
N ALA A 31 6.91 -2.25 12.98
CA ALA A 31 5.92 -3.30 13.24
C ALA A 31 6.56 -4.47 13.98
N SER A 32 5.79 -5.10 14.87
CA SER A 32 6.24 -6.32 15.53
C SER A 32 6.26 -7.50 14.55
N GLU A 33 7.05 -8.54 14.83
CA GLU A 33 7.05 -9.76 14.01
C GLU A 33 5.64 -10.37 13.88
N LYS A 34 4.81 -10.25 14.92
CA LYS A 34 3.41 -10.69 14.88
C LYS A 34 2.58 -9.88 13.89
N ASP A 35 2.77 -8.56 13.86
CA ASP A 35 2.06 -7.69 12.92
C ASP A 35 2.53 -7.91 11.48
N ILE A 36 3.84 -8.11 11.27
CA ILE A 36 4.40 -8.48 9.97
C ILE A 36 3.79 -9.79 9.47
N ARG A 37 3.74 -10.85 10.29
CA ARG A 37 3.09 -12.13 9.91
C ARG A 37 1.62 -11.93 9.55
N LYS A 38 0.88 -11.13 10.31
CA LYS A 38 -0.52 -10.80 9.99
C LYS A 38 -0.64 -10.09 8.64
N CYS A 39 0.26 -9.15 8.35
CA CYS A 39 0.30 -8.46 7.06
C CYS A 39 0.65 -9.43 5.91
N GLU A 40 1.59 -10.35 6.11
CA GLU A 40 1.91 -11.41 5.13
C GLU A 40 0.68 -12.26 4.81
N GLU A 41 -0.08 -12.67 5.84
CA GLU A 41 -1.32 -13.43 5.66
C GLU A 41 -2.38 -12.66 4.88
N GLN A 42 -2.52 -11.35 5.13
CA GLN A 42 -3.42 -10.48 4.39
C GLN A 42 -2.99 -10.35 2.92
N ILE A 43 -1.73 -10.00 2.68
CA ILE A 43 -1.18 -9.85 1.32
C ILE A 43 -1.26 -11.16 0.54
N SER A 44 -1.13 -12.32 1.18
CA SER A 44 -1.22 -13.62 0.51
C SER A 44 -2.59 -13.93 -0.09
N LYS A 45 -3.63 -13.17 0.28
CA LYS A 45 -4.99 -13.27 -0.26
C LYS A 45 -5.19 -12.46 -1.54
N ALA A 46 -4.29 -11.51 -1.83
CA ALA A 46 -4.31 -10.74 -3.07
C ALA A 46 -3.76 -11.59 -4.23
N ASP A 47 -4.43 -11.53 -5.38
CA ASP A 47 -3.97 -12.22 -6.58
C ASP A 47 -2.63 -11.66 -7.05
N ASN A 48 -1.86 -12.47 -7.78
CA ASN A 48 -0.59 -12.01 -8.34
C ASN A 48 -0.84 -10.81 -9.28
N PHE A 49 0.00 -9.79 -9.15
CA PHE A 49 -0.07 -8.52 -9.88
C PHE A 49 -1.25 -7.60 -9.54
N ASP A 50 -2.13 -7.97 -8.61
CA ASP A 50 -3.09 -7.03 -8.04
C ASP A 50 -2.36 -6.06 -7.11
N PRO A 51 -2.57 -4.72 -7.25
CA PRO A 51 -1.94 -3.75 -6.37
C PRO A 51 -2.49 -3.81 -4.95
N VAL A 52 -1.56 -3.94 -4.00
CA VAL A 52 -1.81 -3.78 -2.58
C VAL A 52 -1.27 -2.42 -2.14
N LEU A 53 -2.16 -1.52 -1.73
CA LEU A 53 -1.78 -0.26 -1.12
C LEU A 53 -1.47 -0.50 0.36
N ILE A 54 -0.27 -0.15 0.78
CA ILE A 54 0.15 -0.14 2.18
C ILE A 54 0.44 1.29 2.61
N ILE A 55 -0.27 1.79 3.62
CA ILE A 55 -0.05 3.12 4.18
C ILE A 55 0.70 3.00 5.50
N SER A 56 1.94 3.48 5.53
CA SER A 56 2.72 3.66 6.75
C SER A 56 2.31 4.98 7.41
N ALA A 57 1.78 4.91 8.62
CA ALA A 57 1.17 6.07 9.29
C ALA A 57 2.20 7.12 9.72
N ASN A 58 1.94 8.41 9.46
CA ASN A 58 2.74 9.51 9.99
C ASN A 58 2.23 9.92 11.38
N GLN A 59 3.00 9.59 12.43
CA GLN A 59 2.62 9.91 13.80
C GLN A 59 2.54 11.42 14.06
N ASN A 60 3.33 12.25 13.38
CA ASN A 60 3.26 13.71 13.52
C ASN A 60 1.91 14.24 13.00
N TRP A 61 1.45 13.72 11.85
CA TRP A 61 0.15 14.06 11.30
C TRP A 61 -0.99 13.64 12.25
N ILE A 62 -0.90 12.42 12.81
CA ILE A 62 -1.87 11.92 13.79
C ILE A 62 -1.90 12.82 15.04
N ASN A 63 -0.75 13.26 15.52
CA ASN A 63 -0.66 14.16 16.67
C ASN A 63 -1.28 15.54 16.38
N GLN A 64 -1.22 16.01 15.13
CA GLN A 64 -1.80 17.29 14.69
C GLN A 64 -3.31 17.21 14.43
N HIS A 65 -3.83 16.07 13.95
CA HIS A 65 -5.21 15.94 13.45
C HIS A 65 -6.11 14.98 14.24
N THR A 66 -5.54 14.13 15.09
CA THR A 66 -6.13 12.98 15.80
C THR A 66 -6.11 11.63 15.07
N TYR A 67 -6.06 10.56 15.87
CA TYR A 67 -6.19 9.18 15.38
C TYR A 67 -7.57 8.90 14.79
N ALA A 68 -8.63 9.53 15.30
CA ALA A 68 -9.98 9.38 14.74
C ALA A 68 -10.07 9.93 13.31
N ALA A 69 -9.42 11.07 13.04
CA ALA A 69 -9.30 11.61 11.68
C ALA A 69 -8.53 10.66 10.77
N TYR A 70 -7.41 10.10 11.25
CA TYR A 70 -6.64 9.09 10.51
C TYR A 70 -7.52 7.89 10.13
N GLN A 71 -8.22 7.29 11.10
CA GLN A 71 -9.11 6.17 10.85
C GLN A 71 -10.22 6.50 9.86
N THR A 72 -10.74 7.73 9.87
CA THR A 72 -11.77 8.17 8.92
C THR A 72 -11.25 8.13 7.49
N VAL A 73 -10.01 8.57 7.25
CA VAL A 73 -9.37 8.50 5.93
C VAL A 73 -9.07 7.05 5.53
N MET A 74 -8.57 6.22 6.44
CA MET A 74 -8.33 4.79 6.17
C MET A 74 -9.64 4.06 5.85
N ASN A 75 -10.73 4.38 6.56
CA ASN A 75 -12.06 3.87 6.27
C ASN A 75 -12.51 4.29 4.86
N ALA A 76 -12.24 5.54 4.44
CA ALA A 76 -12.55 6.00 3.09
C ALA A 76 -11.85 5.15 2.03
N PHE A 77 -10.54 4.89 2.16
CA PHE A 77 -9.85 3.97 1.23
C PHE A 77 -10.48 2.57 1.21
N ALA A 78 -10.91 2.07 2.36
CA ALA A 78 -11.57 0.77 2.47
C ALA A 78 -12.98 0.71 1.84
N THR A 79 -13.74 1.81 1.80
CA THR A 79 -15.17 1.78 1.46
C THR A 79 -15.60 2.64 0.28
N GLU A 80 -14.77 3.58 -0.17
CA GLU A 80 -15.13 4.55 -1.22
C GLU A 80 -15.66 3.82 -2.46
N ASN A 81 -16.90 4.14 -2.85
CA ASN A 81 -17.62 3.54 -3.99
C ASN A 81 -17.73 2.01 -3.99
N LEU A 82 -17.78 1.36 -2.82
CA LEU A 82 -18.00 -0.09 -2.74
C LEU A 82 -19.20 -0.49 -1.90
N GLN A 83 -19.75 -1.65 -2.26
CA GLN A 83 -20.67 -2.41 -1.42
C GLN A 83 -19.95 -3.26 -0.36
N ASN A 84 -18.73 -3.76 -0.67
CA ASN A 84 -17.88 -4.56 0.22
C ASN A 84 -16.57 -3.84 0.53
N ARG A 85 -15.90 -4.12 1.67
CA ARG A 85 -14.66 -3.41 2.07
C ARG A 85 -13.42 -3.95 1.33
N ARG A 86 -12.43 -3.08 1.04
CA ARG A 86 -11.11 -3.42 0.44
C ARG A 86 -10.06 -3.95 1.42
N ARG A 87 -10.34 -3.90 2.72
CA ARG A 87 -9.39 -4.29 3.76
C ARG A 87 -9.72 -5.65 4.33
N ASP A 88 -8.70 -6.47 4.54
CA ASP A 88 -8.82 -7.71 5.29
C ASP A 88 -8.70 -7.46 6.79
N GLU A 89 -9.53 -8.13 7.58
CA GLU A 89 -9.44 -8.20 9.05
C GLU A 89 -9.34 -6.84 9.76
N ASP A 90 -10.06 -5.85 9.23
CA ASP A 90 -10.06 -4.46 9.72
C ASP A 90 -8.67 -3.80 9.80
N SER A 91 -7.75 -4.18 8.90
CA SER A 91 -6.47 -3.50 8.74
C SER A 91 -6.64 -2.01 8.42
N ASN A 92 -5.97 -1.15 9.17
CA ASN A 92 -5.97 0.30 8.93
C ASN A 92 -4.82 0.76 8.03
N CYS A 93 -4.11 -0.17 7.40
CA CYS A 93 -2.97 0.16 6.55
C CYS A 93 -2.91 -0.62 5.24
N ILE A 94 -3.60 -1.76 5.09
CA ILE A 94 -3.54 -2.61 3.89
C ILE A 94 -4.88 -2.57 3.14
N PHE A 95 -4.82 -2.29 1.84
CA PHE A 95 -5.99 -2.22 0.97
C PHE A 95 -5.72 -2.92 -0.37
N HIS A 96 -6.59 -3.85 -0.74
CA HIS A 96 -6.48 -4.60 -1.99
C HIS A 96 -7.31 -3.93 -3.09
N PHE A 97 -6.71 -3.82 -4.27
CA PHE A 97 -7.36 -3.29 -5.45
C PHE A 97 -7.19 -4.27 -6.61
N PRO A 98 -8.25 -4.56 -7.39
CA PRO A 98 -8.13 -5.39 -8.58
C PRO A 98 -7.17 -4.76 -9.60
N HIS A 99 -7.26 -3.43 -9.79
CA HIS A 99 -6.44 -2.71 -10.75
C HIS A 99 -5.89 -1.42 -10.18
N LEU A 100 -4.73 -1.00 -10.71
CA LEU A 100 -4.09 0.25 -10.32
C LEU A 100 -4.97 1.48 -10.63
N THR A 101 -5.77 1.39 -11.69
CA THR A 101 -6.77 2.42 -12.04
C THR A 101 -7.82 2.60 -10.94
N ASP A 102 -8.25 1.52 -10.28
CA ASP A 102 -9.24 1.58 -9.21
C ASP A 102 -8.65 2.24 -7.97
N LEU A 103 -7.38 1.92 -7.65
CA LEU A 103 -6.62 2.54 -6.58
C LEU A 103 -6.54 4.07 -6.78
N TYR A 104 -6.11 4.51 -7.96
CA TYR A 104 -6.01 5.95 -8.23
C TYR A 104 -7.36 6.65 -8.40
N ALA A 105 -8.40 5.95 -8.86
CA ALA A 105 -9.76 6.48 -8.86
C ALA A 105 -10.24 6.75 -7.43
N VAL A 106 -10.02 5.82 -6.50
CA VAL A 106 -10.33 6.00 -5.07
C VAL A 106 -9.52 7.13 -4.47
N ARG A 107 -8.21 7.17 -4.70
CA ARG A 107 -7.35 8.29 -4.29
C ARG A 107 -7.92 9.63 -4.78
N GLY A 108 -8.28 9.71 -6.06
CA GLY A 108 -8.85 10.91 -6.68
C GLY A 108 -10.17 11.35 -6.05
N ASN A 109 -11.07 10.39 -5.78
CA ASN A 109 -12.36 10.66 -5.14
C ASN A 109 -12.18 11.16 -3.71
N ILE A 110 -11.35 10.50 -2.90
CA ILE A 110 -11.06 10.90 -1.52
C ILE A 110 -10.43 12.30 -1.51
N ARG A 111 -9.43 12.55 -2.39
CA ARG A 111 -8.79 13.87 -2.52
C ARG A 111 -9.77 14.99 -2.88
N GLY A 112 -10.77 14.68 -3.70
CA GLY A 112 -11.79 15.65 -4.12
C GLY A 112 -12.81 16.02 -3.03
N GLN A 113 -12.89 15.26 -1.94
CA GLN A 113 -13.85 15.48 -0.86
C GLN A 113 -13.28 16.41 0.23
N GLN A 114 -14.03 17.47 0.56
CA GLN A 114 -13.61 18.46 1.57
C GLN A 114 -13.27 17.85 2.93
N GLN A 115 -13.98 16.79 3.32
CA GLN A 115 -13.79 16.11 4.60
C GLN A 115 -12.43 15.40 4.75
N TYR A 116 -11.73 15.10 3.65
CA TYR A 116 -10.44 14.42 3.65
C TYR A 116 -9.28 15.32 3.24
N ARG A 117 -9.53 16.63 3.09
CA ARG A 117 -8.54 17.57 2.57
C ARG A 117 -7.20 17.54 3.33
N ASN A 118 -7.26 17.37 4.64
CA ASN A 118 -6.06 17.35 5.49
C ASN A 118 -5.19 16.10 5.29
N ALA A 119 -5.71 15.04 4.66
CA ALA A 119 -4.92 13.85 4.34
C ALA A 119 -3.96 14.07 3.16
N PHE A 120 -4.24 15.08 2.34
CA PHE A 120 -3.44 15.43 1.17
C PHE A 120 -2.74 16.76 1.42
N PHE A 121 -1.41 16.77 1.35
CA PHE A 121 -0.62 17.95 1.64
C PHE A 121 -0.33 18.74 0.35
N ASP A 122 -0.30 20.06 0.47
CA ASP A 122 0.30 20.92 -0.55
C ASP A 122 1.77 21.13 -0.21
N PRO A 123 2.72 20.67 -1.05
CA PRO A 123 4.15 20.86 -0.80
C PRO A 123 4.58 22.33 -0.73
N ASN A 124 3.75 23.26 -1.22
CA ASN A 124 4.00 24.69 -1.21
C ASN A 124 3.24 25.45 -0.12
N ALA A 125 2.44 24.77 0.71
CA ALA A 125 1.67 25.44 1.76
C ALA A 125 2.57 26.08 2.83
N GLN A 126 2.12 27.22 3.37
CA GLN A 126 2.68 27.83 4.57
C GLN A 126 1.60 28.00 5.64
N PRO A 127 1.76 27.41 6.84
CA PRO A 127 2.88 26.54 7.27
C PRO A 127 2.94 25.21 6.50
N GLN A 128 4.12 24.59 6.52
CA GLN A 128 4.36 23.31 5.84
C GLN A 128 3.42 22.24 6.42
N GLN A 129 2.74 21.53 5.53
CA GLN A 129 1.82 20.46 5.87
C GLN A 129 2.54 19.12 5.86
N GLU A 130 2.16 18.24 6.78
CA GLU A 130 2.62 16.86 6.82
C GLU A 130 1.67 15.98 5.99
N ALA A 131 2.21 14.97 5.30
CA ALA A 131 1.38 13.91 4.72
C ALA A 131 0.78 13.03 5.83
N ILE A 132 -0.40 12.46 5.60
CA ILE A 132 -1.02 11.49 6.54
C ILE A 132 -0.16 10.24 6.79
N GLY A 133 0.70 9.91 5.83
CA GLY A 133 1.57 8.75 5.85
C GLY A 133 2.37 8.65 4.56
N THR A 134 3.10 7.54 4.44
CA THR A 134 3.79 7.14 3.22
C THR A 134 2.98 6.05 2.53
N ALA A 135 2.72 6.22 1.24
CA ALA A 135 2.05 5.21 0.44
C ALA A 135 3.07 4.30 -0.24
N TRP A 136 2.85 2.99 -0.10
CA TRP A 136 3.62 1.96 -0.77
C TRP A 136 2.68 1.12 -1.60
N ILE A 137 3.09 0.82 -2.83
CA ILE A 137 2.36 -0.08 -3.72
C ILE A 137 3.16 -1.37 -3.78
N LEU A 138 2.55 -2.47 -3.36
CA LEU A 138 3.13 -3.80 -3.36
C LEU A 138 2.37 -4.69 -4.34
N TYR A 139 3.11 -5.48 -5.10
CA TYR A 139 2.59 -6.52 -5.98
C TYR A 139 3.13 -7.88 -5.57
N ASN A 140 2.25 -8.88 -5.45
CA ASN A 140 2.69 -10.27 -5.43
C ASN A 140 3.13 -10.67 -6.84
N VAL A 141 4.38 -11.04 -7.02
CA VAL A 141 4.93 -11.46 -8.31
C VAL A 141 5.09 -12.98 -8.41
N ALA A 142 5.20 -13.65 -7.26
CA ALA A 142 5.15 -15.10 -7.10
C ALA A 142 4.81 -15.43 -5.64
N VAL A 143 4.70 -16.72 -5.31
CA VAL A 143 4.45 -17.18 -3.93
C VAL A 143 5.52 -16.61 -3.00
N ARG A 144 5.09 -15.77 -2.04
CA ARG A 144 5.94 -15.09 -1.03
C ARG A 144 7.03 -14.19 -1.62
N ARG A 145 6.87 -13.75 -2.87
CA ARG A 145 7.77 -12.81 -3.55
C ARG A 145 7.00 -11.58 -3.95
N SER A 146 7.60 -10.43 -3.68
CA SER A 146 6.94 -9.16 -3.91
C SER A 146 7.87 -8.18 -4.61
N ASP A 147 7.27 -7.38 -5.48
CA ASP A 147 7.83 -6.10 -5.92
C ASP A 147 7.10 -4.98 -5.17
N PHE A 148 7.81 -3.91 -4.82
CA PHE A 148 7.21 -2.81 -4.08
C PHE A 148 7.94 -1.50 -4.31
N ALA A 149 7.19 -0.40 -4.30
CA ALA A 149 7.72 0.94 -4.45
C ALA A 149 6.95 1.95 -3.60
N GLU A 150 7.64 2.98 -3.15
CA GLU A 150 7.03 4.18 -2.57
C GLU A 150 6.40 5.02 -3.69
N ASP A 151 5.18 5.50 -3.48
CA ASP A 151 4.57 6.56 -4.30
C ASP A 151 4.61 7.88 -3.53
N ASP A 152 5.69 8.63 -3.74
CA ASP A 152 5.96 9.92 -3.08
C ASP A 152 4.93 11.00 -3.46
N SER A 153 4.13 10.77 -4.50
CA SER A 153 3.11 11.67 -5.02
C SER A 153 1.72 11.35 -4.50
N PHE A 154 1.55 10.20 -3.85
CA PHE A 154 0.24 9.65 -3.51
C PHE A 154 -0.59 10.59 -2.62
N PHE A 155 0.03 11.28 -1.67
CA PHE A 155 -0.67 12.22 -0.79
C PHE A 155 -0.48 13.69 -1.17
N LYS A 156 0.08 14.01 -2.34
CA LYS A 156 0.15 15.39 -2.84
C LYS A 156 -1.21 15.85 -3.39
N GLN A 157 -1.60 17.10 -3.12
CA GLN A 157 -2.81 17.72 -3.67
C GLN A 157 -2.77 17.79 -5.21
#